data_AF-A0A225AFA4-F1
#
_entry.id   AF-A0A225AFA4-F1
#
_cell.length_a   1.000
_cell.length_b   1.000
_cell.length_c   1.000
_cell.angle_alpha   90.00
_cell.angle_beta   90.00
_cell.angle_gamma   90.00
#
_symmetry.space_group_name_H-M   'P 1'
#
loop_
_entity.id
_entity.type
_entity.pdbx_description
1 polymer ?
#
loop_
_entity_poly.entity_id
_entity_poly.type
_entity_poly.pdbx_seq_one_letter_code
_entity_poly.pdbx_strand_id
1 'polypeptide(L)'
;MSFPSFAPWDITPTTFAQLLDCYPATLKESYKRKLIAVVARKHRKYPERLNREDPAFDRQTNEYLQLDDWRYETLPRVLRQRAGEEGGDEEEKEEEKEESDGDDKKKKKKSKNKNNKKNETVHLKQGEKYDSLFMHKDELVKLMDWKLKHGRYRPALAGLIKTNKPELVRKTTAEAYKALVDSIDTEPSRESLDETFPKKSQDILMKPLRAVGTATASLILAVRTEGRANEIPFYSDEVYNWLCLDLFPGSEKNRWNYKKATNRTREDGRLDVKYNMLEYRELYEEVCKLRHHLNNYKADDDDDDDHKARRQFSCSDVERVAYVLRNLDVSGFPHAAEILEKHAAAESEAKKEFEKNKRSKRKSGANADDDEPEEEEILGVVPSKKRKAGFKESGRGKKKKV
;
A
#
# COMPACT_ATOMS: atom_id res chain seq x y z
N MET A 1 -0.47 -24.46 23.65
CA MET A 1 -1.27 -23.35 23.11
C MET A 1 -1.03 -23.28 21.62
N SER A 2 -2.10 -23.30 20.82
CA SER A 2 -2.00 -23.02 19.38
C SER A 2 -2.00 -21.51 19.19
N PHE A 3 -1.07 -20.99 18.39
CA PHE A 3 -1.04 -19.57 18.05
C PHE A 3 -1.99 -19.30 16.87
N PRO A 4 -2.53 -18.08 16.72
CA PRO A 4 -3.34 -17.74 15.55
C PRO A 4 -2.53 -17.89 14.26
N SER A 5 -3.19 -18.35 13.19
CA SER A 5 -2.60 -18.31 11.86
C SER A 5 -2.71 -16.89 11.29
N PHE A 6 -1.65 -16.43 10.64
CA PHE A 6 -1.65 -15.19 9.85
C PHE A 6 -1.62 -15.47 8.34
N ALA A 7 -1.82 -16.73 7.93
CA ALA A 7 -1.96 -17.07 6.52
C ALA A 7 -3.23 -16.44 5.97
N PRO A 8 -3.21 -15.83 4.77
CA PRO A 8 -4.38 -15.13 4.21
C PRO A 8 -5.66 -15.98 4.13
N TRP A 9 -5.51 -17.30 3.98
CA TRP A 9 -6.62 -18.24 3.82
C TRP A 9 -7.11 -18.85 5.14
N ASP A 10 -6.34 -18.68 6.23
CA ASP A 10 -6.62 -19.27 7.55
C ASP A 10 -6.90 -18.19 8.61
N ILE A 11 -6.59 -16.92 8.31
CA ILE A 11 -6.76 -15.81 9.24
C ILE A 11 -8.25 -15.52 9.43
N THR A 12 -8.70 -15.59 10.68
CA THR A 12 -10.11 -15.32 11.03
C THR A 12 -10.39 -13.81 11.08
N PRO A 13 -11.64 -13.37 10.87
CA PRO A 13 -12.05 -11.98 11.09
C PRO A 13 -11.67 -11.45 12.48
N THR A 14 -11.74 -12.29 13.52
CA THR A 14 -11.37 -11.94 14.90
C THR A 14 -9.88 -11.66 15.03
N THR A 15 -9.02 -12.55 14.51
CA THR A 15 -7.56 -12.33 14.50
C THR A 15 -7.20 -11.08 13.70
N PHE A 16 -7.85 -10.88 12.55
CA PHE A 16 -7.63 -9.72 11.70
C PHE A 16 -8.00 -8.41 12.40
N ALA A 17 -9.15 -8.37 13.09
CA ALA A 17 -9.56 -7.22 13.89
C ALA A 17 -8.60 -6.92 15.05
N GLN A 18 -8.11 -7.95 15.75
CA GLN A 18 -7.11 -7.78 16.82
C GLN A 18 -5.80 -7.18 16.29
N LEU A 19 -5.35 -7.60 15.10
CA LEU A 19 -4.18 -7.01 14.45
C LEU A 19 -4.42 -5.55 14.06
N LEU A 20 -5.61 -5.21 13.55
CA LEU A 20 -5.97 -3.82 13.25
C LEU A 20 -5.94 -2.93 14.49
N ASP A 21 -6.45 -3.41 15.62
CA ASP A 21 -6.46 -2.65 16.87
C ASP A 21 -5.03 -2.36 17.38
N CYS A 22 -4.05 -3.17 16.99
CA CYS A 22 -2.63 -2.93 17.29
C CYS A 22 -2.00 -1.86 16.38
N TYR A 23 -2.62 -1.47 15.26
CA TYR A 23 -2.01 -0.59 14.26
C TYR A 23 -1.54 0.76 14.81
N PRO A 24 -2.34 1.54 15.56
CA PRO A 24 -1.92 2.86 16.04
C PRO A 24 -0.68 2.79 16.97
N ALA A 25 -0.65 1.81 17.87
CA ALA A 25 0.48 1.59 18.77
C ALA A 25 1.73 1.13 18.00
N THR A 26 1.54 0.21 17.04
CA THR A 26 2.61 -0.29 16.18
C THR A 26 3.25 0.84 15.38
N LEU A 27 2.43 1.68 14.73
CA LEU A 27 2.89 2.79 13.90
C LEU A 27 3.71 3.81 14.71
N LYS A 28 3.25 4.12 15.93
CA LYS A 28 3.96 5.02 16.84
C LYS A 28 5.33 4.46 17.22
N GLU A 29 5.39 3.22 17.69
CA GLU A 29 6.62 2.63 18.21
C GLU A 29 7.62 2.30 17.09
N SER A 30 7.14 1.73 15.97
CA SER A 30 8.00 1.42 14.82
C SER A 30 8.64 2.69 14.23
N TYR A 31 7.90 3.79 14.13
CA TYR A 31 8.42 5.04 13.61
C TYR A 31 9.36 5.73 14.59
N LYS A 32 9.05 5.73 15.89
CA LYS A 32 9.97 6.21 16.93
C LYS A 32 11.29 5.46 16.88
N ARG A 33 11.25 4.13 16.81
CA ARG A 33 12.44 3.26 16.65
C ARG A 33 13.21 3.59 15.36
N LYS A 34 12.52 3.85 14.25
CA LYS A 34 13.13 4.29 12.98
C LYS A 34 13.89 5.61 13.13
N LEU A 35 13.32 6.60 13.81
CA LEU A 35 13.98 7.89 14.09
C LEU A 35 15.22 7.72 14.98
N ILE A 36 15.09 6.97 16.08
CA ILE A 36 16.21 6.66 16.99
C ILE A 36 17.32 5.96 16.22
N ALA A 37 17.00 4.96 15.37
CA ALA A 37 17.99 4.25 14.56
C ALA A 37 18.72 5.17 13.57
N VAL A 38 18.03 6.15 12.98
CA VAL A 38 18.65 7.15 12.09
C VAL A 38 19.65 8.03 12.86
N VAL A 39 19.29 8.49 14.06
CA VAL A 39 20.19 9.32 14.89
C VAL A 39 21.34 8.48 15.45
N ALA A 40 21.08 7.25 15.89
CA ALA A 40 22.08 6.32 16.40
C ALA A 40 23.23 6.08 15.40
N ARG A 41 22.95 6.08 14.08
CA ARG A 41 23.99 5.99 13.04
C ARG A 41 24.99 7.14 13.11
N LYS A 42 24.55 8.36 13.46
CA LYS A 42 25.42 9.53 13.65
C LYS A 42 26.25 9.43 14.93
N HIS A 43 25.71 8.77 15.96
CA HIS A 43 26.35 8.55 17.25
C HIS A 43 27.10 7.21 17.36
N ARG A 44 27.37 6.52 16.23
CA ARG A 44 27.98 5.18 16.23
C ARG A 44 29.31 5.08 17.01
N LYS A 45 30.11 6.14 17.02
CA LYS A 45 31.39 6.20 17.74
C LYS A 45 31.24 6.47 19.25
N TYR A 46 30.13 7.09 19.65
CA TYR A 46 29.85 7.54 21.01
C TYR A 46 28.37 7.30 21.34
N PRO A 47 27.93 6.03 21.47
CA PRO A 47 26.52 5.68 21.66
C PRO A 47 25.92 6.27 22.94
N GLU A 48 26.73 6.50 23.97
CA GLU A 48 26.37 7.11 25.25
C GLU A 48 25.86 8.55 25.11
N ARG A 49 26.18 9.23 24.00
CA ARG A 49 25.70 10.59 23.71
C ARG A 49 24.30 10.62 23.10
N LEU A 50 23.73 9.47 22.75
CA LEU A 50 22.39 9.40 22.20
C LEU A 50 21.36 9.42 23.34
N ASN A 51 20.65 10.54 23.48
CA ASN A 51 19.45 10.58 24.29
C ASN A 51 18.31 9.88 23.54
N ARG A 52 17.96 8.64 23.92
CA ARG A 52 16.85 7.89 23.30
C ARG A 52 15.47 8.41 23.69
N GLU A 53 15.40 9.20 24.75
CA GLU A 53 14.18 9.79 25.31
C GLU A 53 14.02 11.26 24.89
N ASP A 54 14.75 11.71 23.87
CA ASP A 54 14.61 13.06 23.34
C ASP A 54 13.14 13.34 22.93
N PRO A 55 12.46 14.33 23.53
CA PRO A 55 11.08 14.70 23.19
C PRO A 55 10.88 15.05 21.71
N ALA A 56 11.97 15.37 20.98
CA ALA A 56 11.91 15.57 19.54
C ALA A 56 11.49 14.31 18.77
N PHE A 57 11.76 13.10 19.29
CA PHE A 57 11.26 11.87 18.68
C PHE A 57 9.75 11.77 18.79
N ASP A 58 9.19 12.03 19.98
CA ASP A 58 7.73 11.99 20.18
C ASP A 58 7.01 13.05 19.34
N ARG A 59 7.58 14.26 19.23
CA ARG A 59 7.05 15.32 18.35
C ARG A 59 6.99 14.87 16.88
N GLN A 60 8.10 14.35 16.35
CA GLN A 60 8.16 13.89 14.96
C GLN A 60 7.27 12.67 14.70
N THR A 61 7.15 11.78 15.68
CA THR A 61 6.22 10.65 15.60
C THR A 61 4.78 11.14 15.57
N ASN A 62 4.39 12.10 16.42
CA ASN A 62 3.04 12.67 16.40
C ASN A 62 2.72 13.38 15.08
N GLU A 63 3.67 14.12 14.51
CA GLU A 63 3.53 14.72 13.16
C GLU A 63 3.31 13.65 12.08
N TYR A 64 3.95 12.48 12.24
CA TYR A 64 3.76 11.37 11.33
C TYR A 64 2.40 10.68 11.50
N LEU A 65 1.93 10.49 12.74
CA LEU A 65 0.57 9.97 13.00
C LEU A 65 -0.50 10.86 12.37
N GLN A 66 -0.39 12.19 12.50
CA GLN A 66 -1.29 13.13 11.82
C GLN A 66 -1.25 13.04 10.30
N LEU A 67 -0.08 12.72 9.73
CA LEU A 67 0.07 12.51 8.30
C LEU A 67 -0.56 11.18 7.85
N ASP A 68 -0.54 10.17 8.72
CA ASP A 68 -1.19 8.88 8.52
C ASP A 68 -2.72 8.99 8.56
N ASP A 69 -3.26 9.64 9.60
CA ASP A 69 -4.68 9.99 9.71
C ASP A 69 -5.14 10.82 8.49
N TRP A 70 -4.27 11.72 8.01
CA TRP A 70 -4.57 12.48 6.81
C TRP A 70 -4.69 11.60 5.56
N ARG A 71 -3.86 10.55 5.41
CA ARG A 71 -3.91 9.63 4.26
C ARG A 71 -5.15 8.75 4.28
N TYR A 72 -5.52 8.19 5.43
CA TYR A 72 -6.63 7.22 5.52
C TYR A 72 -7.99 7.89 5.73
N GLU A 73 -8.06 8.99 6.48
CA GLU A 73 -9.35 9.59 6.86
C GLU A 73 -9.62 10.90 6.11
N THR A 74 -8.68 11.84 6.19
CA THR A 74 -8.94 13.22 5.75
C THR A 74 -8.99 13.34 4.24
N LEU A 75 -7.99 12.78 3.53
CA LEU A 75 -7.88 12.93 2.09
C LEU A 75 -9.00 12.19 1.34
N PRO A 76 -9.35 10.93 1.66
CA PRO A 76 -10.50 10.27 1.05
C PRO A 76 -11.81 11.04 1.25
N ARG A 77 -12.08 11.52 2.48
CA ARG A 77 -13.25 12.37 2.78
C ARG A 77 -13.29 13.63 1.91
N VAL A 78 -12.18 14.35 1.82
CA VAL A 78 -12.07 15.56 0.97
C VAL A 78 -12.34 15.23 -0.51
N LEU A 79 -11.88 14.09 -1.02
CA LEU A 79 -12.16 13.68 -2.39
C LEU A 79 -13.64 13.31 -2.61
N ARG A 80 -14.30 12.66 -1.65
CA ARG A 80 -15.75 12.39 -1.72
C ARG A 80 -16.58 13.67 -1.70
N GLN A 81 -16.23 14.62 -0.85
CA GLN A 81 -16.87 15.95 -0.82
C GLN A 81 -16.73 16.68 -2.16
N ARG A 82 -15.54 16.64 -2.78
CA ARG A 82 -15.32 17.22 -4.12
C ARG A 82 -16.12 16.54 -5.22
N ALA A 83 -16.42 15.26 -5.06
CA ALA A 83 -17.26 14.52 -5.99
C ALA A 83 -18.76 14.81 -5.81
N GLY A 84 -19.14 15.59 -4.79
CA GLY A 84 -20.54 15.84 -4.44
C GLY A 84 -21.22 14.66 -3.76
N GLU A 85 -20.44 13.73 -3.20
CA GLU A 85 -20.94 12.48 -2.60
C GLU A 85 -21.33 12.65 -1.12
N GLU A 86 -20.80 13.68 -0.45
CA GLU A 86 -21.15 14.06 0.92
C GLU A 86 -21.84 15.45 0.87
N GLY A 87 -23.16 15.44 0.67
CA GLY A 87 -24.01 16.63 0.59
C GLY A 87 -25.39 16.41 1.23
N GLY A 88 -25.40 15.78 2.40
CA GLY A 88 -26.63 15.37 3.11
C GLY A 88 -26.69 15.69 4.59
N ASP A 89 -25.74 16.42 5.17
CA ASP A 89 -25.79 16.85 6.57
C ASP A 89 -25.62 18.39 6.65
N GLU A 90 -26.61 19.13 6.15
CA GLU A 90 -26.91 20.47 6.67
C GLU A 90 -27.88 20.28 7.85
N GLU A 91 -27.37 19.87 9.00
CA GLU A 91 -28.06 20.06 10.28
C GLU A 91 -27.72 21.46 10.83
N GLU A 92 -28.72 22.34 10.69
CA GLU A 92 -29.19 23.32 11.66
C GLU A 92 -28.14 24.11 12.45
N LYS A 93 -27.92 25.35 11.99
CA LYS A 93 -27.78 26.49 12.90
C LYS A 93 -28.75 27.58 12.47
N GLU A 94 -30.01 27.36 12.81
CA GLU A 94 -30.97 28.45 12.96
C GLU A 94 -30.84 29.08 14.36
N GLU A 95 -30.83 30.40 14.33
CA GLU A 95 -31.33 31.33 15.35
C GLU A 95 -30.65 31.41 16.72
N GLU A 96 -29.84 32.46 16.88
CA GLU A 96 -30.05 33.44 17.97
C GLU A 96 -29.90 34.85 17.39
N LYS A 97 -31.05 35.48 17.10
CA LYS A 97 -31.18 36.93 17.07
C LYS A 97 -31.70 37.34 18.44
N GLU A 98 -30.87 38.01 19.23
CA GLU A 98 -31.37 39.00 20.18
C GLU A 98 -30.68 40.33 19.90
N GLU A 99 -31.54 41.34 19.74
CA GLU A 99 -31.23 42.74 19.61
C GLU A 99 -30.57 43.26 20.89
N SER A 100 -29.55 44.10 20.75
CA SER A 100 -29.48 45.31 21.59
C SER A 100 -28.82 46.44 20.82
N ASP A 101 -29.62 47.48 20.65
CA ASP A 101 -29.28 48.82 20.18
C ASP A 101 -28.26 49.49 21.12
N GLY A 102 -27.35 50.29 20.57
CA GLY A 102 -26.36 51.02 21.38
C GLY A 102 -25.27 51.73 20.58
N ASP A 103 -25.65 52.83 19.94
CA ASP A 103 -24.82 53.82 19.25
C ASP A 103 -23.74 54.42 20.17
N ASP A 104 -22.45 54.45 19.78
CA ASP A 104 -21.66 55.68 19.83
C ASP A 104 -20.27 55.63 19.13
N LYS A 105 -19.86 56.82 18.69
CA LYS A 105 -18.78 57.14 17.75
C LYS A 105 -17.34 57.09 18.32
N LYS A 106 -16.42 57.01 17.34
CA LYS A 106 -15.07 57.67 17.25
C LYS A 106 -13.87 57.01 17.97
N LYS A 107 -12.93 56.47 17.17
CA LYS A 107 -11.62 57.12 16.86
C LYS A 107 -10.66 56.24 16.04
N LYS A 108 -10.11 56.86 14.98
CA LYS A 108 -8.85 56.54 14.29
C LYS A 108 -7.75 56.03 15.24
N LYS A 109 -7.06 54.95 14.83
CA LYS A 109 -5.58 54.92 14.78
C LYS A 109 -5.09 53.86 13.81
N LYS A 110 -4.42 54.33 12.75
CA LYS A 110 -3.50 53.57 11.91
C LYS A 110 -2.42 52.96 12.79
N SER A 111 -2.13 51.67 12.62
CA SER A 111 -0.76 51.19 12.72
C SER A 111 -0.57 49.98 11.80
N LYS A 112 0.32 50.18 10.83
CA LYS A 112 0.92 49.12 10.01
C LYS A 112 1.66 48.18 10.94
N ASN A 113 1.44 46.87 10.84
CA ASN A 113 2.59 45.98 10.85
C ASN A 113 2.41 44.81 9.89
N LYS A 114 3.45 44.61 9.10
CA LYS A 114 3.57 43.74 7.94
C LYS A 114 4.31 42.49 8.41
N ASN A 115 3.99 41.36 7.80
CA ASN A 115 4.68 40.05 7.85
C ASN A 115 4.08 39.02 8.82
N ASN A 116 3.21 38.16 8.30
CA ASN A 116 3.61 36.76 8.15
C ASN A 116 2.72 35.98 7.15
N LYS A 117 3.40 35.46 6.12
CA LYS A 117 3.12 34.27 5.31
C LYS A 117 1.65 33.80 5.20
N LYS A 118 0.99 34.26 4.13
CA LYS A 118 -0.23 33.66 3.57
C LYS A 118 0.04 32.18 3.25
N ASN A 119 -0.62 31.28 3.98
CA ASN A 119 -1.01 30.00 3.41
C ASN A 119 -2.04 30.33 2.33
N GLU A 120 -1.62 30.23 1.08
CA GLU A 120 -2.46 30.49 -0.07
C GLU A 120 -3.38 29.27 -0.25
N THR A 121 -4.43 29.20 0.57
CA THR A 121 -5.65 28.48 0.20
C THR A 121 -6.12 29.12 -1.10
N VAL A 122 -5.92 28.41 -2.21
CA VAL A 122 -6.46 28.81 -3.52
C VAL A 122 -7.98 28.68 -3.41
N HIS A 123 -8.63 29.74 -2.95
CA HIS A 123 -10.07 29.88 -3.07
C HIS A 123 -10.41 29.94 -4.55
N LEU A 124 -11.22 28.98 -4.98
CA LEU A 124 -11.90 29.01 -6.27
C LEU A 124 -12.68 30.32 -6.39
N LYS A 125 -12.59 30.97 -7.55
CA LYS A 125 -13.50 32.08 -7.86
C LYS A 125 -14.92 31.51 -7.86
N GLN A 126 -15.82 32.21 -7.20
CA GLN A 126 -17.25 31.88 -7.10
C GLN A 126 -17.82 31.67 -8.52
N GLY A 127 -18.12 30.42 -8.90
CA GLY A 127 -18.70 30.07 -10.20
C GLY A 127 -17.93 29.08 -11.09
N GLU A 128 -16.70 28.68 -10.79
CA GLU A 128 -16.03 27.58 -11.52
C GLU A 128 -16.41 26.21 -10.93
N LYS A 129 -17.32 25.51 -11.62
CA LYS A 129 -17.58 24.08 -11.39
C LYS A 129 -16.50 23.29 -12.12
N TYR A 130 -15.74 22.46 -11.41
CA TYR A 130 -14.92 21.46 -12.10
C TYR A 130 -15.84 20.31 -12.55
N ASP A 131 -15.88 20.05 -13.86
CA ASP A 131 -16.63 18.93 -14.46
C ASP A 131 -16.07 17.54 -14.08
N SER A 132 -14.96 17.46 -13.35
CA SER A 132 -14.32 16.19 -13.00
C SER A 132 -13.57 16.28 -11.68
N LEU A 133 -13.64 15.23 -10.86
CA LEU A 133 -12.91 15.08 -9.60
C LEU A 133 -11.39 15.00 -9.85
N PHE A 134 -10.57 15.66 -9.03
CA PHE A 134 -9.11 15.65 -9.17
C PHE A 134 -8.37 15.80 -7.84
N MET A 135 -7.06 15.59 -7.86
CA MET A 135 -6.14 15.84 -6.75
C MET A 135 -5.30 17.10 -7.01
N HIS A 136 -5.06 17.90 -5.97
CA HIS A 136 -4.17 19.05 -6.04
C HIS A 136 -2.69 18.63 -5.91
N LYS A 137 -1.78 19.49 -6.37
CA LYS A 137 -0.34 19.22 -6.34
C LYS A 137 0.20 19.06 -4.92
N ASP A 138 -0.22 19.92 -4.00
CA ASP A 138 0.15 19.89 -2.59
C ASP A 138 -0.31 18.61 -1.90
N GLU A 139 -1.50 18.11 -2.23
CA GLU A 139 -1.99 16.80 -1.79
C GLU A 139 -1.12 15.66 -2.33
N LEU A 140 -0.80 15.67 -3.62
CA LEU A 140 0.09 14.68 -4.23
C LEU A 140 1.49 14.68 -3.58
N VAL A 141 2.04 15.87 -3.28
CA VAL A 141 3.33 16.00 -2.60
C VAL A 141 3.24 15.49 -1.16
N LYS A 142 2.16 15.80 -0.44
CA LYS A 142 1.94 15.34 0.94
C LYS A 142 1.74 13.82 1.00
N LEU A 143 1.03 13.24 0.02
CA LEU A 143 0.85 11.80 -0.13
C LEU A 143 2.18 11.08 -0.43
N MET A 144 3.06 11.70 -1.22
CA MET A 144 4.43 11.21 -1.41
C MET A 144 5.25 11.28 -0.10
N ASP A 145 5.12 12.35 0.69
CA ASP A 145 5.81 12.44 2.00
C ASP A 145 5.36 11.33 2.93
N TRP A 146 4.04 11.07 3.01
CA TRP A 146 3.49 9.96 3.76
C TRP A 146 4.10 8.63 3.31
N LYS A 147 4.08 8.35 2.00
CA LYS A 147 4.61 7.11 1.42
C LYS A 147 6.08 6.88 1.76
N LEU A 148 6.91 7.93 1.70
CA LEU A 148 8.34 7.83 1.98
C LEU A 148 8.66 7.66 3.46
N LYS A 149 7.77 8.13 4.35
CA LYS A 149 7.86 7.92 5.80
C LYS A 149 7.34 6.54 6.21
N HIS A 150 6.22 6.11 5.64
CA HIS A 150 5.57 4.82 5.91
C HIS A 150 6.43 3.64 5.43
N GLY A 151 6.82 3.66 4.16
CA GLY A 151 7.62 2.60 3.56
C GLY A 151 9.12 2.90 3.48
N ARG A 152 9.73 2.39 2.40
CA ARG A 152 11.15 2.59 2.10
C ARG A 152 11.45 4.03 1.70
N TYR A 153 12.38 4.65 2.44
CA TYR A 153 12.84 6.00 2.14
C TYR A 153 13.62 6.06 0.81
N ARG A 154 13.12 6.89 -0.12
CA ARG A 154 13.69 7.14 -1.46
C ARG A 154 13.77 8.66 -1.70
N PRO A 155 14.83 9.34 -1.22
CA PRO A 155 14.88 10.80 -1.14
C PRO A 155 14.77 11.51 -2.50
N ALA A 156 15.25 10.88 -3.58
CA ALA A 156 15.17 11.44 -4.93
C ALA A 156 13.71 11.71 -5.38
N LEU A 157 12.74 10.92 -4.90
CA LEU A 157 11.34 11.07 -5.30
C LEU A 157 10.70 12.34 -4.73
N ALA A 158 11.11 12.77 -3.52
CA ALA A 158 10.56 13.95 -2.85
C ALA A 158 10.87 15.25 -3.61
N GLY A 159 12.04 15.33 -4.26
CA GLY A 159 12.38 16.45 -5.13
C GLY A 159 11.62 16.41 -6.45
N LEU A 160 11.58 15.23 -7.08
CA LEU A 160 10.96 15.05 -8.39
C LEU A 160 9.45 15.32 -8.39
N ILE A 161 8.72 14.83 -7.38
CA ILE A 161 7.26 14.99 -7.31
C ILE A 161 6.85 16.49 -7.28
N LYS A 162 7.67 17.33 -6.65
CA LYS A 162 7.46 18.79 -6.54
C LYS A 162 7.64 19.52 -7.87
N THR A 163 8.28 18.90 -8.87
CA THR A 163 8.50 19.53 -10.19
C THR A 163 7.29 19.44 -11.11
N ASN A 164 6.29 18.61 -10.79
CA ASN A 164 5.06 18.53 -11.58
C ASN A 164 4.29 19.86 -11.53
N LYS A 165 3.72 20.30 -12.66
CA LYS A 165 2.89 21.52 -12.73
C LYS A 165 1.51 21.27 -12.12
N PRO A 166 0.91 22.21 -11.36
CA PRO A 166 -0.40 22.01 -10.75
C PRO A 166 -1.49 21.61 -11.76
N GLU A 167 -1.56 22.28 -12.91
CA GLU A 167 -2.53 21.98 -13.99
C GLU A 167 -2.39 20.55 -14.52
N LEU A 168 -1.15 20.08 -14.66
CA LEU A 168 -0.87 18.72 -15.12
C LEU A 168 -1.36 17.69 -14.11
N VAL A 169 -1.08 17.90 -12.81
CA VAL A 169 -1.56 17.01 -11.74
C VAL A 169 -3.08 16.91 -11.76
N ARG A 170 -3.78 18.06 -11.84
CA ARG A 170 -5.24 18.10 -11.87
C ARG A 170 -5.79 17.36 -13.09
N LYS A 171 -5.30 17.69 -14.29
CA LYS A 171 -5.76 17.06 -15.54
C LYS A 171 -5.55 15.55 -15.52
N THR A 172 -4.35 15.08 -15.16
CA THR A 172 -4.03 13.66 -15.20
C THR A 172 -4.81 12.87 -14.14
N THR A 173 -4.96 13.40 -12.93
CA THR A 173 -5.73 12.71 -11.88
C THR A 173 -7.22 12.66 -12.21
N ALA A 174 -7.78 13.74 -12.79
CA ALA A 174 -9.15 13.73 -13.31
C ALA A 174 -9.39 12.66 -14.38
N GLU A 175 -8.49 12.57 -15.36
CA GLU A 175 -8.59 11.59 -16.43
C GLU A 175 -8.48 10.15 -15.88
N ALA A 176 -7.58 9.92 -14.93
CA ALA A 176 -7.40 8.62 -14.29
C ALA A 176 -8.63 8.21 -13.45
N TYR A 177 -9.23 9.14 -12.72
CA TYR A 177 -10.45 8.88 -11.94
C TYR A 177 -11.67 8.65 -12.83
N LYS A 178 -11.80 9.41 -13.93
CA LYS A 178 -12.86 9.17 -14.92
C LYS A 178 -12.77 7.77 -15.54
N ALA A 179 -11.56 7.23 -15.70
CA ALA A 179 -11.36 5.89 -16.22
C ALA A 179 -11.76 4.75 -15.26
N LEU A 180 -12.14 5.05 -14.01
CA LEU A 180 -12.63 4.08 -13.02
C LEU A 180 -14.16 4.01 -12.91
N VAL A 181 -14.90 4.95 -13.52
CA VAL A 181 -16.33 5.17 -13.20
C VAL A 181 -17.16 3.90 -13.41
N ASP A 182 -16.89 3.14 -14.47
CA ASP A 182 -17.67 1.95 -14.80
C ASP A 182 -17.36 0.75 -13.88
N SER A 183 -16.26 0.79 -13.12
CA SER A 183 -15.82 -0.33 -12.29
C SER A 183 -15.77 -0.02 -10.79
N ILE A 184 -15.99 1.22 -10.36
CA ILE A 184 -15.80 1.63 -8.95
C ILE A 184 -16.85 1.03 -8.00
N ASP A 185 -18.08 0.82 -8.49
CA ASP A 185 -19.19 0.28 -7.72
C ASP A 185 -19.42 -1.23 -7.98
N THR A 186 -18.52 -1.88 -8.73
CA THR A 186 -18.57 -3.32 -9.03
C THR A 186 -17.63 -4.09 -8.11
N GLU A 187 -18.14 -4.94 -7.23
CA GLU A 187 -17.27 -5.76 -6.37
C GLU A 187 -16.41 -6.72 -7.22
N PRO A 188 -15.07 -6.74 -7.02
CA PRO A 188 -14.19 -7.64 -7.76
C PRO A 188 -14.43 -9.09 -7.37
N SER A 189 -14.85 -9.91 -8.33
CA SER A 189 -14.93 -11.37 -8.24
C SER A 189 -13.86 -12.00 -9.14
N ARG A 190 -13.63 -13.32 -8.99
CA ARG A 190 -12.66 -14.05 -9.82
C ARG A 190 -12.88 -13.86 -11.31
N GLU A 191 -14.14 -13.71 -11.74
CA GLU A 191 -14.56 -13.54 -13.13
C GLU A 191 -14.43 -12.09 -13.61
N SER A 192 -14.60 -11.10 -12.73
CA SER A 192 -14.54 -9.67 -13.07
C SER A 192 -13.18 -9.01 -12.81
N LEU A 193 -12.16 -9.77 -12.38
CA LEU A 193 -10.81 -9.25 -12.11
C LEU A 193 -10.20 -8.47 -13.28
N ASP A 194 -10.44 -8.91 -14.52
CA ASP A 194 -9.91 -8.23 -15.70
C ASP A 194 -10.57 -6.87 -16.00
N GLU A 195 -11.86 -6.76 -15.67
CA GLU A 195 -12.65 -5.54 -15.85
C GLU A 195 -12.42 -4.55 -14.70
N THR A 196 -12.28 -5.07 -13.48
CA THR A 196 -12.09 -4.28 -12.26
C THR A 196 -10.65 -3.80 -12.07
N PHE A 197 -9.66 -4.48 -12.65
CA PHE A 197 -8.26 -4.10 -12.54
C PHE A 197 -7.95 -2.72 -13.17
N PRO A 198 -7.39 -1.75 -12.43
CA PRO A 198 -7.33 -0.35 -12.84
C PRO A 198 -6.14 -0.02 -13.78
N LYS A 199 -5.88 -0.87 -14.78
CA LYS A 199 -4.72 -0.72 -15.69
C LYS A 199 -4.73 0.61 -16.45
N LYS A 200 -5.90 1.02 -16.96
CA LYS A 200 -6.04 2.27 -17.72
C LYS A 200 -5.73 3.49 -16.85
N SER A 201 -6.25 3.54 -15.63
CA SER A 201 -6.00 4.62 -14.67
C SER A 201 -4.54 4.67 -14.21
N GLN A 202 -3.91 3.51 -13.99
CA GLN A 202 -2.47 3.40 -13.72
C GLN A 202 -1.62 4.00 -14.86
N ASP A 203 -1.90 3.62 -16.10
CA ASP A 203 -1.17 4.11 -17.28
C ASP A 203 -1.31 5.63 -17.46
N ILE A 204 -2.50 6.18 -17.20
CA ILE A 204 -2.75 7.63 -17.27
C ILE A 204 -1.89 8.36 -16.24
N LEU A 205 -1.80 7.87 -15.00
CA LEU A 205 -1.01 8.50 -13.93
C LEU A 205 0.50 8.42 -14.17
N MET A 206 1.00 7.28 -14.65
CA MET A 206 2.44 7.01 -14.75
C MET A 206 3.12 7.73 -15.92
N LYS A 207 2.40 8.00 -17.02
CA LYS A 207 2.99 8.57 -18.24
C LYS A 207 3.47 10.03 -18.08
N PRO A 208 2.65 10.97 -17.55
CA PRO A 208 3.02 12.38 -17.53
C PRO A 208 3.59 12.86 -16.18
N LEU A 209 3.33 12.16 -15.07
CA LEU A 209 3.71 12.62 -13.73
C LEU A 209 5.09 12.09 -13.31
N ARG A 210 6.00 13.00 -12.99
CA ARG A 210 7.33 12.64 -12.48
C ARG A 210 7.23 12.06 -11.08
N ALA A 211 8.05 11.04 -10.80
CA ALA A 211 8.06 10.26 -9.56
C ALA A 211 6.77 9.47 -9.25
N VAL A 212 5.88 9.33 -10.24
CA VAL A 212 4.70 8.48 -10.16
C VAL A 212 4.97 7.21 -10.98
N GLY A 213 5.38 6.14 -10.30
CA GLY A 213 5.40 4.77 -10.85
C GLY A 213 4.20 3.97 -10.34
N THR A 214 4.14 2.69 -10.70
CA THR A 214 3.03 1.76 -10.36
C THR A 214 2.57 1.85 -8.91
N ALA A 215 3.52 1.82 -7.97
CA ALA A 215 3.19 1.91 -6.55
C ALA A 215 2.60 3.27 -6.17
N THR A 216 3.10 4.38 -6.70
CA THR A 216 2.57 5.71 -6.38
C THR A 216 1.22 5.93 -7.05
N ALA A 217 1.05 5.45 -8.28
CA ALA A 217 -0.22 5.51 -8.98
C ALA A 217 -1.28 4.65 -8.26
N SER A 218 -0.95 3.44 -7.78
CA SER A 218 -1.88 2.65 -6.94
C SER A 218 -2.31 3.39 -5.67
N LEU A 219 -1.40 4.14 -5.03
CA LEU A 219 -1.73 4.94 -3.84
C LEU A 219 -2.71 6.08 -4.16
N ILE A 220 -2.54 6.76 -5.29
CA ILE A 220 -3.44 7.84 -5.73
C ILE A 220 -4.85 7.30 -6.01
N LEU A 221 -4.95 6.07 -6.53
CA LEU A 221 -6.20 5.40 -6.81
C LEU A 221 -6.87 4.82 -5.55
N ALA A 222 -6.08 4.26 -4.63
CA ALA A 222 -6.55 3.73 -3.35
C ALA A 222 -7.33 4.79 -2.56
N VAL A 223 -6.73 5.98 -2.39
CA VAL A 223 -7.36 7.11 -1.69
C VAL A 223 -8.69 7.52 -2.33
N ARG A 224 -8.81 7.45 -3.66
CA ARG A 224 -10.05 7.80 -4.38
C ARG A 224 -11.16 6.77 -4.15
N THR A 225 -10.79 5.51 -4.07
CA THR A 225 -11.71 4.37 -4.06
C THR A 225 -11.98 3.84 -2.66
N GLU A 226 -11.37 4.43 -1.62
CA GLU A 226 -11.62 4.15 -0.22
C GLU A 226 -13.13 4.19 0.11
N GLY A 227 -13.66 3.11 0.68
CA GLY A 227 -15.08 2.97 1.01
C GLY A 227 -15.98 2.59 -0.16
N ARG A 228 -15.42 2.18 -1.31
CA ARG A 228 -16.18 1.73 -2.49
C ARG A 228 -16.24 0.22 -2.61
N ALA A 229 -17.08 -0.29 -3.51
CA ALA A 229 -17.15 -1.73 -3.75
C ALA A 229 -15.84 -2.26 -4.35
N ASN A 230 -15.31 -1.57 -5.37
CA ASN A 230 -14.00 -1.82 -5.97
C ASN A 230 -12.93 -0.89 -5.38
N GLU A 231 -12.63 -1.08 -4.10
CA GLU A 231 -11.46 -0.42 -3.52
C GLU A 231 -10.18 -0.89 -4.21
N ILE A 232 -9.35 0.06 -4.60
CA ILE A 232 -8.08 -0.24 -5.24
C ILE A 232 -7.00 -0.37 -4.16
N PRO A 233 -6.36 -1.53 -4.01
CA PRO A 233 -5.29 -1.68 -3.04
C PRO A 233 -4.04 -0.87 -3.42
N PHE A 234 -3.42 -0.29 -2.40
CA PHE A 234 -2.10 0.31 -2.52
C PHE A 234 -1.03 -0.79 -2.63
N TYR A 235 -0.14 -0.68 -3.62
CA TYR A 235 1.04 -1.52 -3.73
C TYR A 235 2.11 -1.08 -2.72
N SER A 236 1.97 -1.54 -1.48
CA SER A 236 2.97 -1.42 -0.42
C SER A 236 3.92 -2.64 -0.39
N ASP A 237 5.11 -2.44 0.17
CA ASP A 237 6.08 -3.54 0.34
C ASP A 237 5.54 -4.56 1.37
N GLU A 238 4.85 -4.07 2.39
CA GLU A 238 4.29 -4.84 3.50
C GLU A 238 3.21 -5.81 3.01
N VAL A 239 2.24 -5.33 2.21
CA VAL A 239 1.19 -6.17 1.63
C VAL A 239 1.78 -7.19 0.67
N TYR A 240 2.74 -6.78 -0.17
CA TYR A 240 3.38 -7.70 -1.12
C TYR A 240 4.17 -8.81 -0.42
N ASN A 241 4.88 -8.48 0.66
CA ASN A 241 5.54 -9.49 1.50
C ASN A 241 4.53 -10.48 2.06
N TRP A 242 3.45 -9.98 2.66
CA TRP A 242 2.47 -10.82 3.32
C TRP A 242 1.73 -11.73 2.33
N LEU A 243 1.08 -11.16 1.31
CA LEU A 243 0.13 -11.88 0.48
C LEU A 243 0.76 -12.55 -0.73
N CYS A 244 1.76 -11.94 -1.36
CA CYS A 244 2.33 -12.47 -2.61
C CYS A 244 3.55 -13.37 -2.38
N LEU A 245 4.25 -13.18 -1.25
CA LEU A 245 5.45 -13.94 -0.89
C LEU A 245 5.27 -14.86 0.33
N ASP A 246 4.08 -14.88 0.95
CA ASP A 246 3.79 -15.62 2.19
C ASP A 246 4.75 -15.29 3.36
N LEU A 247 5.32 -14.07 3.38
CA LEU A 247 6.30 -13.64 4.38
C LEU A 247 5.62 -12.98 5.58
N PHE A 248 5.23 -13.82 6.55
CA PHE A 248 4.65 -13.39 7.82
C PHE A 248 5.08 -14.33 8.97
N PRO A 249 4.99 -13.87 10.24
CA PRO A 249 5.31 -14.70 11.40
C PRO A 249 4.42 -15.95 11.48
N GLY A 250 5.00 -17.14 11.68
CA GLY A 250 4.22 -18.39 11.76
C GLY A 250 3.84 -19.02 10.42
N SER A 251 4.27 -18.48 9.28
CA SER A 251 4.08 -19.13 7.96
C SER A 251 4.84 -20.45 7.87
N GLU A 252 4.13 -21.58 7.80
CA GLU A 252 4.70 -22.89 7.50
C GLU A 252 5.24 -22.96 6.05
N LYS A 253 4.59 -22.21 5.15
CA LYS A 253 4.98 -22.07 3.75
C LYS A 253 6.31 -21.36 3.56
N ASN A 254 6.83 -20.64 4.56
CA ASN A 254 8.22 -20.13 4.51
C ASN A 254 9.25 -21.24 4.31
N ARG A 255 8.93 -22.51 4.59
CA ARG A 255 9.79 -23.66 4.25
C ARG A 255 9.81 -23.97 2.76
N TRP A 256 8.66 -23.93 2.08
CA TRP A 256 8.49 -24.32 0.66
C TRP A 256 8.63 -23.13 -0.31
N ASN A 257 8.04 -21.99 0.03
CA ASN A 257 8.18 -20.72 -0.70
C ASN A 257 9.48 -19.97 -0.38
N TYR A 258 10.36 -20.55 0.45
CA TYR A 258 11.69 -19.99 0.73
C TYR A 258 12.44 -19.61 -0.55
N LYS A 259 12.32 -20.40 -1.63
CA LYS A 259 12.95 -20.11 -2.93
C LYS A 259 12.35 -18.87 -3.62
N LYS A 260 11.01 -18.72 -3.61
CA LYS A 260 10.32 -17.54 -4.18
C LYS A 260 10.67 -16.29 -3.37
N ALA A 261 10.60 -16.41 -2.04
CA ALA A 261 10.97 -15.35 -1.11
C ALA A 261 12.43 -14.94 -1.27
N THR A 262 13.39 -15.87 -1.14
CA THR A 262 14.84 -15.58 -1.27
C THR A 262 15.22 -14.98 -2.62
N ASN A 263 14.54 -15.35 -3.70
CA ASN A 263 14.79 -14.75 -5.02
C ASN A 263 14.22 -13.33 -5.15
N ARG A 264 13.21 -12.97 -4.34
CA ARG A 264 12.55 -11.65 -4.35
C ARG A 264 12.82 -10.85 -3.08
N THR A 265 13.75 -11.30 -2.23
CA THR A 265 14.23 -10.59 -1.06
C THR A 265 15.75 -10.56 -1.07
N ARG A 266 16.31 -9.38 -0.85
CA ARG A 266 17.75 -9.18 -0.68
C ARG A 266 18.21 -9.76 0.66
N GLU A 267 19.53 -9.88 0.82
CA GLU A 267 20.16 -10.33 2.07
C GLU A 267 19.79 -9.46 3.30
N ASP A 268 19.40 -8.20 3.09
CA ASP A 268 18.96 -7.27 4.14
C ASP A 268 17.44 -7.35 4.43
N GLY A 269 16.75 -8.36 3.89
CA GLY A 269 15.32 -8.59 4.09
C GLY A 269 14.41 -7.63 3.32
N ARG A 270 14.97 -6.82 2.40
CA ARG A 270 14.21 -5.91 1.54
C ARG A 270 13.70 -6.63 0.30
N LEU A 271 12.53 -6.23 -0.18
CA LEU A 271 12.03 -6.68 -1.47
C LEU A 271 12.99 -6.32 -2.62
N ASP A 272 13.20 -7.28 -3.50
CA ASP A 272 13.87 -7.15 -4.79
C ASP A 272 12.85 -7.32 -5.92
N VAL A 273 11.85 -6.42 -5.91
CA VAL A 273 10.79 -6.35 -6.91
C VAL A 273 10.98 -5.14 -7.82
N LYS A 274 10.45 -5.23 -9.05
CA LYS A 274 10.61 -4.18 -10.06
C LYS A 274 9.58 -3.06 -9.93
N TYR A 275 8.53 -3.27 -9.14
CA TYR A 275 7.35 -2.42 -9.02
C TYR A 275 6.66 -2.22 -10.37
N ASN A 276 6.49 -3.31 -11.13
CA ASN A 276 5.85 -3.29 -12.44
C ASN A 276 4.36 -3.65 -12.36
N MET A 277 3.65 -3.52 -13.48
CA MET A 277 2.21 -3.79 -13.56
C MET A 277 1.83 -5.27 -13.35
N LEU A 278 2.71 -6.22 -13.67
CA LEU A 278 2.44 -7.65 -13.44
C LEU A 278 2.48 -7.97 -11.94
N GLU A 279 3.49 -7.46 -11.23
CA GLU A 279 3.57 -7.62 -9.77
C GLU A 279 2.43 -6.88 -9.06
N TYR A 280 2.00 -5.73 -9.60
CA TYR A 280 0.82 -5.04 -9.07
C TYR A 280 -0.46 -5.82 -9.27
N ARG A 281 -0.62 -6.48 -10.42
CA ARG A 281 -1.76 -7.36 -10.67
C ARG A 281 -1.80 -8.53 -9.69
N GLU A 282 -0.66 -9.18 -9.47
CA GLU A 282 -0.54 -10.24 -8.45
C GLU A 282 -1.02 -9.73 -7.07
N LEU A 283 -0.55 -8.56 -6.64
CA LEU A 283 -1.00 -7.95 -5.38
C LEU A 283 -2.49 -7.63 -5.38
N TYR A 284 -3.00 -7.04 -6.45
CA TYR A 284 -4.41 -6.68 -6.59
C TYR A 284 -5.30 -7.90 -6.39
N GLU A 285 -5.00 -8.99 -7.10
CA GLU A 285 -5.76 -10.23 -7.04
C GLU A 285 -5.74 -10.85 -5.64
N GLU A 286 -4.57 -10.91 -4.99
CA GLU A 286 -4.46 -11.47 -3.63
C GLU A 286 -5.17 -10.63 -2.56
N VAL A 287 -5.17 -9.29 -2.68
CA VAL A 287 -5.95 -8.44 -1.77
C VAL A 287 -7.46 -8.63 -1.99
N CYS A 288 -7.93 -8.69 -3.23
CA CYS A 288 -9.35 -8.93 -3.53
C CYS A 288 -9.81 -10.28 -2.95
N LYS A 289 -9.01 -11.34 -3.12
CA LYS A 289 -9.26 -12.67 -2.55
C LYS A 289 -9.38 -12.65 -1.03
N LEU A 290 -8.41 -12.06 -0.34
CA LEU A 290 -8.41 -11.97 1.12
C LEU A 290 -9.60 -11.15 1.63
N ARG A 291 -9.88 -10.00 1.01
CA ARG A 291 -11.02 -9.15 1.40
C ARG A 291 -12.34 -9.89 1.23
N HIS A 292 -12.52 -10.58 0.10
CA HIS A 292 -13.71 -11.38 -0.14
C HIS A 292 -13.84 -12.51 0.90
N HIS A 293 -12.74 -13.20 1.22
CA HIS A 293 -12.70 -14.24 2.25
C HIS A 293 -13.14 -13.71 3.62
N LEU A 294 -12.56 -12.60 4.07
CA LEU A 294 -12.86 -12.01 5.38
C LEU A 294 -14.30 -11.51 5.49
N ASN A 295 -14.82 -10.87 4.43
CA ASN A 295 -16.15 -10.27 4.43
C ASN A 295 -17.28 -11.30 4.22
N ASN A 296 -16.96 -12.49 3.68
CA ASN A 296 -17.91 -13.59 3.49
C ASN A 296 -17.63 -14.78 4.43
N TYR A 297 -16.81 -14.60 5.45
CA TYR A 297 -16.46 -15.64 6.40
C TYR A 297 -17.71 -16.12 7.16
N LYS A 298 -17.97 -17.43 7.10
CA LYS A 298 -18.99 -18.12 7.90
C LYS A 298 -18.29 -18.98 8.93
N ALA A 299 -18.53 -18.74 10.22
CA ALA A 299 -18.06 -19.65 11.26
C ALA A 299 -18.95 -20.91 11.26
N ASP A 300 -18.35 -22.06 11.59
CA ASP A 300 -19.03 -23.37 11.53
C ASP A 300 -20.23 -23.50 12.52
N ASP A 301 -20.40 -22.57 13.47
CA ASP A 301 -21.40 -22.60 14.55
C ASP A 301 -22.45 -21.45 14.50
N ASP A 302 -22.53 -20.67 13.42
CA ASP A 302 -23.50 -19.57 13.32
C ASP A 302 -24.85 -20.06 12.75
N ASP A 303 -25.86 -20.19 13.62
CA ASP A 303 -27.27 -20.27 13.23
C ASP A 303 -27.71 -18.96 12.52
N ASP A 304 -28.36 -19.11 11.38
CA ASP A 304 -28.56 -18.16 10.26
C ASP A 304 -29.39 -16.87 10.55
N ASP A 305 -29.57 -16.39 11.78
CA ASP A 305 -30.59 -15.36 12.09
C ASP A 305 -30.12 -14.06 12.78
N ASP A 306 -28.82 -13.86 13.05
CA ASP A 306 -28.30 -12.55 13.49
C ASP A 306 -27.24 -12.02 12.51
N HIS A 307 -27.70 -11.62 11.31
CA HIS A 307 -26.96 -10.81 10.33
C HIS A 307 -26.64 -9.38 10.84
N LYS A 308 -26.44 -9.22 12.16
CA LYS A 308 -26.07 -7.96 12.79
C LYS A 308 -24.70 -7.52 12.30
N ALA A 309 -24.71 -6.55 11.38
CA ALA A 309 -23.62 -5.69 10.94
C ALA A 309 -22.20 -6.20 11.28
N ARG A 310 -21.80 -7.34 10.67
CA ARG A 310 -20.41 -7.81 10.78
C ARG A 310 -19.50 -6.74 10.21
N ARG A 311 -18.40 -6.45 10.92
CA ARG A 311 -17.39 -5.48 10.49
C ARG A 311 -16.93 -5.84 9.08
N GLN A 312 -17.12 -4.92 8.15
CA GLN A 312 -16.56 -5.01 6.80
C GLN A 312 -15.11 -4.56 6.83
N PHE A 313 -14.24 -5.29 6.14
CA PHE A 313 -12.83 -4.97 6.02
C PHE A 313 -12.53 -4.35 4.65
N SER A 314 -11.79 -3.25 4.69
CA SER A 314 -11.36 -2.46 3.53
C SER A 314 -9.98 -2.90 3.02
N CYS A 315 -9.59 -2.44 1.83
CA CYS A 315 -8.22 -2.59 1.35
C CYS A 315 -7.21 -1.86 2.23
N SER A 316 -7.60 -0.73 2.84
CA SER A 316 -6.77 -0.02 3.81
C SER A 316 -6.59 -0.81 5.11
N ASP A 317 -7.58 -1.58 5.55
CA ASP A 317 -7.44 -2.48 6.69
C ASP A 317 -6.40 -3.58 6.40
N VAL A 318 -6.44 -4.18 5.20
CA VAL A 318 -5.42 -5.16 4.76
C VAL A 318 -4.02 -4.56 4.80
N GLU A 319 -3.86 -3.30 4.37
CA GLU A 319 -2.59 -2.58 4.44
C GLU A 319 -2.12 -2.36 5.87
N ARG A 320 -3.02 -1.96 6.77
CA ARG A 320 -2.72 -1.75 8.20
C ARG A 320 -2.31 -3.06 8.88
N VAL A 321 -3.02 -4.16 8.62
CA VAL A 321 -2.65 -5.49 9.15
C VAL A 321 -1.29 -5.93 8.62
N ALA A 322 -1.02 -5.77 7.33
CA ALA A 322 0.29 -6.09 6.75
C ALA A 322 1.42 -5.33 7.45
N TYR A 323 1.19 -4.05 7.75
CA TYR A 323 2.14 -3.21 8.50
C TYR A 323 2.39 -3.74 9.91
N VAL A 324 1.32 -4.16 10.62
CA VAL A 324 1.42 -4.74 11.97
C VAL A 324 2.21 -6.04 11.94
N LEU A 325 1.89 -6.96 11.02
CA LEU A 325 2.61 -8.22 10.87
C LEU A 325 4.10 -8.01 10.59
N ARG A 326 4.45 -6.97 9.81
CA ARG A 326 5.85 -6.63 9.53
C ARG A 326 6.60 -6.06 10.74
N ASN A 327 5.89 -5.50 11.72
CA ASN A 327 6.44 -4.86 12.92
C ASN A 327 5.87 -5.51 14.20
N LEU A 328 5.62 -6.82 14.16
CA LEU A 328 4.93 -7.54 15.22
C LEU A 328 5.67 -7.42 16.57
N ASP A 329 6.99 -7.28 16.53
CA ASP A 329 7.88 -7.15 17.70
C ASP A 329 7.61 -5.92 18.56
N VAL A 330 7.01 -4.87 17.97
CA VAL A 330 6.64 -3.62 18.66
C VAL A 330 5.14 -3.36 18.65
N SER A 331 4.34 -4.33 18.21
CA SER A 331 2.91 -4.13 17.98
C SER A 331 2.06 -4.15 19.25
N GLY A 332 2.55 -4.79 20.31
CA GLY A 332 1.75 -5.12 21.48
C GLY A 332 0.80 -6.31 21.28
N PHE A 333 0.88 -7.02 20.14
CA PHE A 333 0.07 -8.20 19.89
C PHE A 333 0.37 -9.32 20.91
N PRO A 334 -0.66 -10.03 21.44
CA PRO A 334 -0.46 -11.09 22.41
C PRO A 334 0.54 -12.17 21.94
N HIS A 335 1.47 -12.54 22.82
CA HIS A 335 2.50 -13.55 22.54
C HIS A 335 3.39 -13.26 21.32
N ALA A 336 3.47 -12.01 20.85
CA ALA A 336 4.29 -11.63 19.69
C ALA A 336 5.74 -12.14 19.77
N ALA A 337 6.37 -12.03 20.94
CA ALA A 337 7.75 -12.49 21.16
C ALA A 337 7.92 -14.00 20.92
N GLU A 338 6.99 -14.81 21.45
CA GLU A 338 7.00 -16.27 21.30
C GLU A 338 6.70 -16.69 19.86
N ILE A 339 5.78 -15.99 19.19
CA ILE A 339 5.44 -16.22 17.78
C ILE A 339 6.68 -15.95 16.89
N LEU A 340 7.38 -14.84 17.14
CA LEU A 340 8.58 -14.46 16.41
C LEU A 340 9.75 -15.41 16.67
N GLU A 341 9.91 -15.91 17.90
CA GLU A 341 10.94 -16.90 18.22
C GLU A 341 10.72 -18.21 17.44
N LYS A 342 9.48 -18.72 17.43
CA LYS A 342 9.13 -19.90 16.63
C LYS A 342 9.35 -19.67 15.13
N HIS A 343 8.98 -18.49 14.64
CA HIS A 343 9.18 -18.11 13.25
C HIS A 343 10.67 -18.06 12.88
N ALA A 344 11.52 -17.44 13.70
CA ALA A 344 12.96 -17.39 13.47
C ALA A 344 13.61 -18.79 13.48
N ALA A 345 13.15 -19.69 14.35
CA ALA A 345 13.58 -21.09 14.37
C ALA A 345 13.22 -21.80 13.05
N ALA A 346 11.97 -21.66 12.60
CA ALA A 346 11.49 -22.25 11.34
C ALA A 346 12.25 -21.71 10.12
N GLU A 347 12.50 -20.39 10.05
CA GLU A 347 13.31 -19.78 8.99
C GLU A 347 14.75 -20.31 8.99
N SER A 348 15.37 -20.46 10.17
CA SER A 348 16.72 -21.01 10.27
C SER A 348 16.78 -22.46 9.79
N GLU A 349 15.75 -23.27 10.07
CA GLU A 349 15.68 -24.65 9.58
C GLU A 349 15.50 -24.71 8.07
N ALA A 350 14.57 -23.93 7.52
CA ALA A 350 14.32 -23.84 6.08
C ALA A 350 15.59 -23.42 5.32
N LYS A 351 16.34 -22.44 5.85
CA LYS A 351 17.62 -22.00 5.28
C LYS A 351 18.67 -23.11 5.25
N LYS A 352 18.78 -23.90 6.33
CA LYS A 352 19.71 -25.03 6.41
C LYS A 352 19.33 -26.12 5.40
N GLU A 353 18.04 -26.43 5.28
CA GLU A 353 17.51 -27.41 4.33
C GLU A 353 17.78 -26.99 2.88
N PHE A 354 17.51 -25.73 2.53
CA PHE A 354 17.78 -25.19 1.20
C PHE A 354 19.26 -25.26 0.81
N GLU A 355 20.17 -24.85 1.72
CA GLU A 355 21.61 -24.92 1.48
C GLU A 355 22.11 -26.38 1.37
N LYS A 356 21.54 -27.31 2.14
CA LYS A 356 21.84 -28.75 2.01
C LYS A 356 21.42 -29.26 0.63
N ASN A 357 20.21 -28.94 0.18
CA ASN A 357 19.70 -29.37 -1.13
C ASN A 357 20.50 -28.76 -2.28
N LYS A 358 20.93 -27.49 -2.17
CA LYS A 358 21.83 -26.83 -3.13
C LYS A 358 23.20 -27.50 -3.21
N ARG A 359 23.78 -27.90 -2.07
CA ARG A 359 25.04 -28.65 -2.02
C ARG A 359 24.90 -30.05 -2.60
N SER A 360 23.79 -30.75 -2.36
CA SER A 360 23.50 -32.06 -2.95
C SER A 360 23.40 -31.99 -4.47
N LYS A 361 22.66 -31.00 -5.02
CA LYS A 361 22.59 -30.77 -6.48
C LYS A 361 23.95 -30.44 -7.10
N ARG A 362 24.79 -29.67 -6.41
CA ARG A 362 26.17 -29.38 -6.84
C ARG A 362 27.11 -30.60 -6.80
N LYS A 363 26.85 -31.58 -5.91
CA LYS A 363 27.62 -32.82 -5.82
C LYS A 363 27.15 -33.87 -6.83
N SER A 364 25.87 -33.87 -7.22
CA SER A 364 25.35 -34.77 -8.26
C SER A 364 25.60 -34.26 -9.69
N GLY A 365 25.82 -32.95 -9.88
CA GLY A 365 26.10 -32.31 -11.18
C GLY A 365 27.52 -32.50 -11.73
N ALA A 366 28.18 -33.63 -11.45
CA ALA A 366 29.43 -34.01 -12.13
C ALA A 366 29.20 -34.88 -13.37
N ASN A 367 27.95 -35.26 -13.70
CA ASN A 367 27.57 -35.85 -14.98
C ASN A 367 26.04 -35.80 -15.14
N ALA A 368 25.55 -34.92 -16.01
CA ALA A 368 24.36 -35.07 -16.85
C ALA A 368 23.86 -33.66 -17.26
N ASP A 369 24.11 -33.33 -18.53
CA ASP A 369 23.26 -32.42 -19.29
C ASP A 369 21.88 -33.08 -19.49
N ASP A 370 20.85 -32.24 -19.65
CA ASP A 370 19.40 -32.55 -19.78
C ASP A 370 18.65 -32.95 -18.50
N ASP A 371 17.89 -32.01 -17.95
CA ASP A 371 16.46 -32.22 -17.63
C ASP A 371 15.71 -30.89 -17.52
N GLU A 372 14.56 -30.83 -18.19
CA GLU A 372 13.65 -29.70 -18.42
C GLU A 372 13.04 -29.09 -17.14
N PRO A 373 12.51 -27.85 -17.20
CA PRO A 373 11.82 -27.24 -16.06
C PRO A 373 10.50 -27.96 -15.75
N GLU A 374 10.36 -28.48 -14.52
CA GLU A 374 9.10 -29.01 -13.98
C GLU A 374 7.96 -27.99 -14.17
N GLU A 375 6.91 -28.46 -14.83
CA GLU A 375 5.71 -27.71 -15.20
C GLU A 375 4.99 -27.16 -13.95
N GLU A 376 4.62 -25.88 -14.01
CA GLU A 376 3.66 -25.27 -13.10
C GLU A 376 2.29 -25.92 -13.33
N GLU A 377 1.80 -26.70 -12.36
CA GLU A 377 0.41 -27.15 -12.35
C GLU A 377 -0.50 -25.96 -11.97
N ILE A 378 -0.74 -25.09 -12.95
CA ILE A 378 -1.82 -24.10 -12.90
C ILE A 378 -3.11 -24.86 -13.21
N LEU A 379 -3.97 -24.99 -12.21
CA LEU A 379 -5.34 -25.46 -12.38
C LEU A 379 -6.10 -24.53 -13.35
N GLY A 380 -6.21 -24.99 -14.60
CA GLY A 380 -7.37 -24.71 -15.46
C GLY A 380 -7.24 -23.57 -16.47
N VAL A 381 -6.42 -23.72 -17.51
CA VAL A 381 -6.70 -23.20 -18.87
C VAL A 381 -6.01 -24.11 -19.89
N VAL A 382 -6.77 -24.77 -20.77
CA VAL A 382 -6.25 -25.65 -21.84
C VAL A 382 -5.73 -24.80 -23.02
N PRO A 383 -4.45 -24.88 -23.44
CA PRO A 383 -3.99 -24.18 -24.64
C PRO A 383 -4.18 -25.03 -25.90
N SER A 384 -4.86 -24.45 -26.90
CA SER A 384 -5.05 -25.02 -28.24
C SER A 384 -3.72 -25.16 -29.00
N LYS A 385 -3.44 -26.37 -29.50
CA LYS A 385 -2.24 -26.73 -30.27
C LYS A 385 -2.22 -26.05 -31.65
N LYS A 386 -1.26 -25.15 -31.91
CA LYS A 386 -0.88 -24.75 -33.28
C LYS A 386 0.30 -25.60 -33.77
N ARG A 387 0.09 -26.27 -34.91
CA ARG A 387 1.02 -27.18 -35.60
C ARG A 387 2.22 -26.40 -36.17
N LYS A 388 3.44 -26.92 -35.94
CA LYS A 388 4.67 -26.52 -36.66
C LYS A 388 4.60 -27.00 -38.11
N ALA A 389 4.80 -26.10 -39.06
CA ALA A 389 5.19 -26.44 -40.44
C ALA A 389 6.66 -26.05 -40.62
N GLY A 390 7.47 -27.03 -41.03
CA GLY A 390 8.91 -26.87 -41.23
C GLY A 390 9.24 -26.17 -42.54
N PHE A 391 10.42 -25.55 -42.57
CA PHE A 391 11.06 -25.14 -43.81
C PHE A 391 12.55 -25.52 -43.76
N LYS A 392 12.96 -26.31 -44.75
CA LYS A 392 14.29 -26.89 -44.94
C LYS A 392 15.30 -25.86 -45.44
N GLU A 393 16.55 -26.06 -45.02
CA GLU A 393 17.75 -25.49 -45.63
C GLU A 393 17.85 -25.75 -47.14
N SER A 394 18.33 -24.75 -47.87
CA SER A 394 19.29 -25.02 -48.95
C SER A 394 20.20 -23.81 -49.22
N GLY A 395 21.51 -24.10 -49.31
CA GLY A 395 22.30 -23.60 -50.43
C GLY A 395 23.14 -22.34 -50.24
N ARG A 396 24.40 -22.55 -49.86
CA ARG A 396 25.58 -21.73 -50.19
C ARG A 396 25.51 -21.05 -51.58
N GLY A 397 25.80 -19.76 -51.64
CA GLY A 397 26.09 -19.02 -52.88
C GLY A 397 27.12 -17.91 -52.64
N LYS A 398 28.19 -17.92 -53.43
CA LYS A 398 29.43 -17.14 -53.29
C LYS A 398 29.27 -15.64 -53.61
N LYS A 399 30.16 -14.85 -52.98
CA LYS A 399 30.62 -13.49 -53.34
C LYS A 399 30.61 -13.17 -54.85
N LYS A 400 30.24 -11.93 -55.22
CA LYS A 400 31.17 -10.99 -55.89
C LYS A 400 30.65 -9.53 -55.90
N LYS A 401 31.65 -8.64 -55.86
CA LYS A 401 31.71 -7.19 -56.15
C LYS A 401 30.73 -6.75 -57.26
N VAL A 402 30.18 -5.54 -57.22
CA VAL A 402 30.82 -4.22 -57.45
C VAL A 402 30.09 -3.15 -56.67
#